data_AF-A0A091RFE7-F1
#
_entry.id   AF-A0A091RFE7-F1
#
_cell.length_a   1.000
_cell.length_b   1.000
_cell.length_c   1.000
_cell.angle_alpha   90.00
_cell.angle_beta   90.00
_cell.angle_gamma   90.00
#
_symmetry.space_group_name_H-M   'P 1'
#
loop_
_entity.id
_entity.type
_entity.pdbx_description
1 polymer ?
#
loop_
_entity_poly.entity_id
_entity_poly.type
_entity_poly.pdbx_seq_one_letter_code
_entity_poly.pdbx_strand_id
1 'polypeptide(L)'
;ERIARDSSYEQEGKVQFVIDAVYSMAYALHNMHKDLCPGYIGLCPRMSTIDGKELLSYIRAVNFNGSAGTPVIFNENGDAPGRYDIFQYQITNKSTEYKVIGQWTNQLHLNVSTSLIMNLTLENTHLSITLFQSTSKMLIISLIHRIFEQGKKSVTAPKFISPASQLVITFSLISLQLIGVFIWFAIDPPHTIVDYGEQRTLEPENARGVLKCDISDLSLICSLGYSILLMVTCTVYAIKTRGVPETFNEAKPIGFTMYTTCIIWLAFIPIFFGTAQSAEKV
;
A
#
# COMPACT_ATOMS: atom_id res chain seq x y z
N GLU A 1 -27.67 32.95 18.89
CA GLU A 1 -26.54 33.64 18.23
C GLU A 1 -26.71 33.47 16.72
N ARG A 2 -26.83 34.56 15.94
CA ARG A 2 -26.99 34.48 14.46
C ARG A 2 -25.61 34.67 13.84
N ILE A 3 -25.12 33.65 13.13
CA ILE A 3 -23.82 33.67 12.46
C ILE A 3 -23.87 34.70 11.31
N ALA A 4 -22.97 35.69 11.35
CA ALA A 4 -22.85 36.71 10.31
C ALA A 4 -22.18 36.12 9.05
N ARG A 5 -22.63 36.57 7.86
CA ARG A 5 -22.17 36.08 6.54
C ARG A 5 -20.65 36.21 6.30
N ASP A 6 -19.96 37.08 7.05
CA ASP A 6 -18.52 37.33 6.93
C ASP A 6 -17.67 36.73 8.07
N SER A 7 -18.21 35.79 8.85
CA SER A 7 -17.43 35.08 9.88
C SER A 7 -16.70 33.87 9.28
N SER A 8 -15.43 33.68 9.67
CA SER A 8 -14.63 32.46 9.38
C SER A 8 -15.10 31.28 10.23
N TYR A 9 -16.40 30.99 10.20
CA TYR A 9 -16.99 29.94 10.99
C TYR A 9 -16.65 28.59 10.37
N GLU A 10 -15.73 27.86 10.99
CA GLU A 10 -15.56 26.43 10.72
C GLU A 10 -16.65 25.67 11.44
N GLN A 11 -17.51 25.01 10.68
CA GLN A 11 -18.62 24.24 11.23
C GLN A 11 -18.08 23.02 11.98
N GLU A 12 -18.40 22.92 13.27
CA GLU A 12 -18.07 21.73 14.05
C GLU A 12 -18.70 20.49 13.42
N GLY A 13 -17.88 19.49 13.12
CA GLY A 13 -18.31 18.25 12.45
C GLY A 13 -19.33 17.41 13.23
N LYS A 14 -19.66 17.79 14.47
CA LYS A 14 -20.65 17.10 15.31
C LYS A 14 -22.04 17.73 15.27
N VAL A 15 -22.20 18.93 14.69
CA VAL A 15 -23.50 19.63 14.62
C VAL A 15 -24.53 18.81 13.86
N GLN A 16 -24.08 18.04 12.87
CA GLN A 16 -24.95 17.16 12.08
C GLN A 16 -25.71 16.15 12.96
N PHE A 17 -25.06 15.56 13.96
CA PHE A 17 -25.70 14.58 14.86
C PHE A 17 -26.82 15.21 15.69
N VAL A 18 -26.67 16.48 16.08
CA VAL A 18 -27.71 17.21 16.83
C VAL A 18 -28.92 17.46 15.94
N ILE A 19 -28.69 17.84 14.67
CA ILE A 19 -29.76 18.03 13.68
C ILE A 19 -30.51 16.71 13.47
N ASP A 20 -29.78 15.63 13.19
CA ASP A 20 -30.36 14.32 12.90
C ASP A 20 -31.12 13.75 14.13
N ALA A 21 -30.68 14.04 15.37
CA ALA A 21 -31.41 13.67 16.59
C ALA A 21 -32.76 14.40 16.73
N VAL A 22 -32.80 15.71 16.44
CA VAL A 22 -34.04 16.49 16.47
C VAL A 22 -35.01 16.02 15.40
N TYR A 23 -34.51 15.74 14.18
CA TYR A 23 -35.33 15.17 13.11
C TYR A 23 -35.86 13.79 13.47
N SER A 24 -35.07 12.93 14.12
CA SER A 24 -35.53 11.61 14.57
C SER A 24 -36.75 11.71 15.48
N MET A 25 -36.74 12.65 16.42
CA MET A 25 -37.90 12.91 17.28
C MET A 25 -39.10 13.46 16.49
N ALA A 26 -38.86 14.36 15.55
CA ALA A 26 -39.92 14.93 14.71
C ALA A 26 -40.60 13.86 13.84
N TYR A 27 -39.83 12.98 13.20
CA TYR A 27 -40.35 11.86 12.41
C TYR A 27 -41.12 10.86 13.27
N ALA A 28 -40.62 10.53 14.47
CA ALA A 28 -41.31 9.66 15.41
C ALA A 28 -42.67 10.22 15.83
N LEU A 29 -42.71 11.49 16.22
CA LEU A 29 -43.95 12.18 16.60
C LEU A 29 -44.92 12.31 15.41
N HIS A 30 -44.40 12.55 14.20
CA HIS A 30 -45.20 12.62 12.99
C HIS A 30 -45.88 11.28 12.68
N ASN A 31 -45.13 10.17 12.75
CA ASN A 31 -45.66 8.83 12.53
C ASN A 31 -46.70 8.46 13.61
N MET A 32 -46.40 8.76 14.88
CA MET A 32 -47.33 8.53 15.99
C MET A 32 -48.62 9.35 15.84
N HIS A 33 -48.52 10.62 15.41
CA HIS A 33 -49.69 11.47 15.16
C HIS A 33 -50.54 10.96 14.01
N LYS A 34 -49.91 10.52 12.91
CA LYS A 34 -50.61 9.96 11.75
C LYS A 34 -51.42 8.70 12.11
N ASP A 35 -50.91 7.89 13.02
CA ASP A 35 -51.56 6.65 13.46
C ASP A 35 -52.65 6.89 14.52
N LEU A 36 -52.39 7.75 15.51
CA LEU A 36 -53.29 7.97 16.65
C LEU A 36 -54.34 9.05 16.41
N CYS A 37 -54.07 10.02 15.53
CA CYS A 37 -54.87 11.22 15.30
C CYS A 37 -55.18 11.45 13.81
N PRO A 38 -55.74 10.48 13.06
CA PRO A 38 -56.00 10.65 11.63
C PRO A 38 -56.95 11.82 11.37
N GLY A 39 -56.50 12.80 10.58
CA GLY A 39 -57.29 13.97 10.18
C GLY A 39 -57.45 15.07 11.24
N TYR A 40 -56.75 14.96 12.38
CA TYR A 40 -56.76 15.97 13.43
C TYR A 40 -55.65 17.00 13.22
N ILE A 41 -55.95 18.30 13.37
CA ILE A 41 -54.93 19.35 13.31
C ILE A 41 -54.42 19.60 14.74
N GLY A 42 -53.12 19.41 14.96
CA GLY A 42 -52.51 19.55 16.28
C GLY A 42 -52.64 18.30 17.16
N LEU A 43 -52.41 18.44 18.47
CA LEU A 43 -52.45 17.33 19.43
C LEU A 43 -53.88 16.86 19.68
N CYS A 44 -54.15 15.58 19.42
CA CYS A 44 -55.42 14.97 19.80
C CYS A 44 -55.38 14.45 21.26
N PRO A 45 -56.54 14.21 21.90
CA PRO A 45 -56.60 13.74 23.28
C PRO A 45 -55.80 12.46 23.54
N ARG A 46 -55.65 11.56 22.56
CA ARG A 46 -54.83 10.34 22.69
C ARG A 46 -53.32 10.63 22.80
N MET A 47 -52.84 11.74 22.26
CA MET A 47 -51.45 12.18 22.41
C MET A 47 -51.26 13.20 23.54
N SER A 48 -52.31 13.55 24.29
CA SER A 48 -52.19 14.51 25.40
C SER A 48 -51.42 13.92 26.60
N THR A 49 -51.49 12.60 26.78
CA THR A 49 -50.73 11.83 27.77
C THR A 49 -49.98 10.71 27.06
N ILE A 50 -48.77 11.01 26.58
CA ILE A 50 -47.97 10.06 25.80
C ILE A 50 -47.36 9.01 26.74
N ASP A 51 -47.60 7.72 26.45
CA ASP A 51 -46.84 6.64 27.08
C ASP A 51 -45.43 6.57 26.47
N GLY A 52 -44.40 6.62 27.32
CA GLY A 52 -43.01 6.58 26.90
C GLY A 52 -42.65 5.29 26.15
N LYS A 53 -43.31 4.16 26.47
CA LYS A 53 -43.11 2.89 25.76
C LYS A 53 -43.65 2.93 24.33
N GLU A 54 -44.82 3.54 24.14
CA GLU A 54 -45.44 3.70 22.83
C GLU A 54 -44.59 4.64 21.97
N LEU A 55 -44.18 5.80 22.52
CA LEU A 55 -43.28 6.72 21.83
C LEU A 55 -41.92 6.09 21.47
N LEU A 56 -41.34 5.30 22.37
CA LEU A 56 -40.07 4.62 22.11
C LEU A 56 -40.16 3.66 20.90
N SER A 57 -41.30 3.00 20.71
CA SER A 57 -41.52 2.13 19.54
C SER A 57 -41.49 2.92 18.23
N TYR A 58 -42.08 4.12 18.22
CA TYR A 58 -42.05 5.03 17.08
C TYR A 58 -40.65 5.61 16.82
N ILE A 59 -39.89 5.91 17.88
CA ILE A 59 -38.50 6.40 17.76
C ILE A 59 -37.59 5.32 17.15
N ARG A 60 -37.72 4.06 17.57
CA ARG A 60 -36.91 2.95 17.01
C ARG A 60 -37.23 2.62 15.56
N ALA A 61 -38.45 2.94 15.10
CA ALA A 61 -38.91 2.64 13.75
C ALA A 61 -38.66 3.77 12.73
N VAL A 62 -37.97 4.85 13.09
CA VAL A 62 -37.70 5.93 12.14
C VAL A 62 -36.69 5.49 11.08
N ASN A 63 -36.94 5.92 9.84
CA ASN A 63 -36.04 5.74 8.71
C ASN A 63 -36.17 6.95 7.80
N PHE A 64 -35.14 7.79 7.78
CA PHE A 64 -35.07 8.97 6.93
C PHE A 64 -33.62 9.26 6.54
N ASN A 65 -33.43 10.07 5.50
CA ASN A 65 -32.09 10.50 5.09
C ASN A 65 -31.71 11.79 5.84
N GLY A 66 -30.61 11.74 6.58
CA GLY A 66 -30.10 12.87 7.36
C GLY A 66 -29.53 13.99 6.50
N SER A 67 -29.12 15.07 7.16
CA SER A 67 -28.64 16.30 6.51
C SER A 67 -27.38 16.12 5.65
N ALA A 68 -26.52 15.13 5.96
CA ALA A 68 -25.37 14.75 5.12
C ALA A 68 -25.66 13.60 4.15
N GLY A 69 -26.95 13.30 3.88
CA GLY A 69 -27.35 12.26 2.93
C GLY A 69 -27.09 10.83 3.42
N THR A 70 -26.89 10.65 4.74
CA THR A 70 -26.73 9.33 5.36
C THR A 70 -28.05 8.88 6.00
N PRO A 71 -28.47 7.62 5.81
CA PRO A 71 -29.72 7.13 6.40
C PRO A 71 -29.57 7.00 7.92
N VAL A 72 -30.52 7.59 8.64
CA VAL A 72 -30.64 7.52 10.10
C VAL A 72 -31.60 6.38 10.43
N ILE A 73 -31.05 5.31 11.01
CA ILE A 73 -31.77 4.10 11.42
C ILE A 73 -31.23 3.63 12.77
N PHE A 74 -32.06 2.92 13.52
CA PHE A 74 -31.70 2.34 14.82
C PHE A 74 -31.79 0.82 14.77
N ASN A 75 -30.90 0.14 15.49
CA ASN A 75 -30.99 -1.30 15.73
C ASN A 75 -31.99 -1.63 16.86
N GLU A 76 -32.13 -2.91 17.21
CA GLU A 76 -33.05 -3.38 18.27
C GLU A 76 -32.73 -2.77 19.65
N ASN A 77 -31.46 -2.44 19.90
CA ASN A 77 -31.01 -1.81 21.14
C ASN A 77 -31.31 -0.30 21.17
N GLY A 78 -31.51 0.33 20.01
CA GLY A 78 -31.68 1.78 19.85
C GLY A 78 -30.41 2.51 19.44
N ASP A 79 -29.37 1.80 19.02
CA ASP A 79 -28.10 2.37 18.56
C ASP A 79 -28.13 2.60 17.05
N ALA A 80 -27.57 3.74 16.62
CA ALA A 80 -27.31 4.00 15.22
C ALA A 80 -26.06 3.23 14.75
N PRO A 81 -26.01 2.76 13.49
CA PRO A 81 -24.82 2.09 12.96
C PRO A 81 -23.62 3.06 12.99
N GLY A 82 -22.52 2.62 13.58
CA GLY A 82 -21.29 3.41 13.68
C GLY A 82 -20.71 3.72 12.30
N ARG A 83 -20.29 4.96 12.10
CA ARG A 83 -19.58 5.41 10.90
C ARG A 83 -18.37 6.23 11.31
N TYR A 84 -17.21 5.87 10.77
CA TYR A 84 -15.96 6.54 11.11
C TYR A 84 -15.21 6.94 9.85
N ASP A 85 -14.71 8.18 9.82
CA ASP A 85 -13.73 8.61 8.84
C ASP A 85 -12.32 8.35 9.38
N ILE A 86 -11.44 7.82 8.53
CA ILE A 86 -10.07 7.47 8.89
C ILE A 86 -9.14 8.52 8.30
N PHE A 87 -8.34 9.13 9.15
CA PHE A 87 -7.40 10.19 8.79
C PHE A 87 -5.96 9.69 8.86
N GLN A 88 -5.14 10.10 7.91
CA GLN A 88 -3.70 9.94 7.94
C GLN A 88 -3.04 11.30 8.12
N TYR A 89 -2.08 11.37 9.05
CA TYR A 89 -1.23 12.54 9.21
C TYR A 89 -0.16 12.55 8.12
N GLN A 90 -0.16 13.57 7.26
CA GLN A 90 0.78 13.71 6.15
C GLN A 90 1.63 14.97 6.32
N ILE A 91 2.95 14.80 6.28
CA ILE A 91 3.91 15.90 6.35
C ILE A 91 4.38 16.19 4.92
N THR A 92 3.98 17.35 4.38
CA THR A 92 4.53 17.87 3.13
C THR A 92 5.59 18.92 3.47
N ASN A 93 6.52 19.20 2.55
CA ASN A 93 7.63 20.17 2.73
C ASN A 93 7.22 21.59 3.21
N LYS A 94 5.92 21.93 3.25
CA LYS A 94 5.40 23.25 3.65
C LYS A 94 4.25 23.20 4.67
N SER A 95 3.62 22.05 4.92
CA SER A 95 2.46 21.95 5.80
C SER A 95 2.27 20.53 6.32
N THR A 96 1.70 20.45 7.51
CA THR A 96 1.24 19.19 8.12
C THR A 96 -0.27 19.18 8.06
N GLU A 97 -0.85 18.16 7.44
CA GLU A 97 -2.31 18.08 7.23
C GLU A 97 -2.83 16.67 7.52
N TYR A 98 -4.02 16.61 8.12
CA TYR A 98 -4.77 15.36 8.26
C TYR A 98 -5.59 15.15 7.00
N LYS A 99 -5.26 14.11 6.23
CA LYS A 99 -5.98 13.76 5.00
C LYS A 99 -6.87 12.53 5.25
N VAL A 100 -8.13 12.60 4.83
CA VAL A 100 -9.03 11.43 4.87
C VAL A 100 -8.49 10.36 3.90
N ILE A 101 -8.24 9.16 4.42
CA ILE A 101 -7.74 8.01 3.64
C ILE A 101 -8.75 6.87 3.57
N GLY A 102 -9.89 6.98 4.22
CA GLY A 102 -10.96 5.99 4.11
C GLY A 102 -12.11 6.22 5.07
N GLN A 103 -13.09 5.33 5.00
CA GLN A 103 -14.31 5.34 5.78
C GLN A 103 -14.64 3.92 6.26
N TRP A 104 -15.27 3.81 7.42
CA TRP A 104 -15.77 2.54 7.98
C TRP A 104 -17.27 2.64 8.20
N THR A 105 -18.04 1.79 7.51
CA THR A 105 -19.50 1.67 7.65
C THR A 105 -19.86 0.18 7.59
N ASN A 106 -19.62 -0.56 8.67
CA ASN A 106 -19.58 -2.04 8.76
C ASN A 106 -18.44 -2.72 7.96
N GLN A 107 -18.06 -2.16 6.81
CA GLN A 107 -16.90 -2.56 6.03
C GLN A 107 -15.93 -1.38 5.92
N LEU A 108 -14.64 -1.71 5.88
CA LEU A 108 -13.56 -0.74 5.76
C LEU A 108 -13.33 -0.41 4.28
N HIS A 109 -13.56 0.85 3.91
CA HIS A 109 -13.30 1.38 2.58
C HIS A 109 -12.14 2.36 2.64
N LEU A 110 -10.95 1.91 2.24
CA LEU A 110 -9.76 2.77 2.19
C LEU A 110 -9.48 3.23 0.77
N ASN A 111 -9.12 4.49 0.61
CA ASN A 111 -8.57 5.08 -0.60
C ASN A 111 -7.06 5.29 -0.41
N VAL A 112 -6.32 4.18 -0.29
CA VAL A 112 -4.86 4.23 -0.22
C VAL A 112 -4.33 4.29 -1.64
N SER A 113 -4.04 5.50 -2.11
CA SER A 113 -3.40 5.69 -3.41
C SER A 113 -2.00 5.04 -3.36
N THR A 114 -1.79 3.98 -4.16
CA THR A 114 -0.60 3.52 -4.93
C THR A 114 0.84 3.86 -4.50
N SER A 115 1.07 4.94 -3.75
CA SER A 115 2.36 5.49 -3.31
C SER A 115 3.24 4.56 -2.48
N LEU A 116 2.67 3.77 -1.56
CA LEU A 116 3.46 2.91 -0.66
C LEU A 116 3.98 1.64 -1.37
N ILE A 117 3.16 1.06 -2.26
CA ILE A 117 3.55 -0.10 -3.06
C ILE A 117 4.56 0.28 -4.14
N MET A 118 4.39 1.47 -4.73
CA MET A 118 5.34 1.98 -5.73
C MET A 118 6.74 2.13 -5.14
N ASN A 119 6.90 2.53 -3.87
CA ASN A 119 8.21 2.67 -3.22
C ASN A 119 8.90 1.32 -2.95
N LEU A 120 8.19 0.33 -2.38
CA LEU A 120 8.77 -1.00 -2.11
C LEU A 120 9.14 -1.74 -3.40
N THR A 121 8.31 -1.60 -4.44
CA THR A 121 8.64 -2.13 -5.76
C THR A 121 9.74 -1.33 -6.46
N LEU A 122 9.81 -0.01 -6.27
CA LEU A 122 10.93 0.82 -6.78
C LEU A 122 12.25 0.40 -6.16
N GLU A 123 12.30 0.13 -4.86
CA GLU A 123 13.53 -0.27 -4.18
C GLU A 123 14.02 -1.64 -4.67
N ASN A 124 13.11 -2.62 -4.79
CA ASN A 124 13.44 -3.95 -5.31
C ASN A 124 13.86 -3.92 -6.79
N THR A 125 13.22 -3.08 -7.60
CA THR A 125 13.59 -2.90 -9.02
C THR A 125 14.92 -2.15 -9.16
N HIS A 126 15.14 -1.08 -8.40
CA HIS A 126 16.41 -0.34 -8.38
C HIS A 126 17.59 -1.24 -7.98
N LEU A 127 17.39 -2.09 -6.99
CA LEU A 127 18.40 -3.03 -6.52
C LEU A 127 18.69 -4.13 -7.56
N SER A 128 17.65 -4.66 -8.21
CA SER A 128 17.78 -5.63 -9.31
C SER A 128 18.52 -5.04 -10.52
N ILE A 129 18.24 -3.78 -10.86
CA ILE A 129 18.94 -3.04 -11.92
C ILE A 129 20.42 -2.86 -11.56
N THR A 130 20.73 -2.51 -10.31
CA THR A 130 22.11 -2.32 -9.84
C THR A 130 22.93 -3.62 -9.93
N LEU A 131 22.32 -4.75 -9.54
CA LEU A 131 22.93 -6.07 -9.67
C LEU A 131 23.15 -6.46 -11.13
N PHE A 132 22.16 -6.20 -11.98
CA PHE A 132 22.21 -6.48 -13.40
C PHE A 132 23.32 -5.67 -14.11
N GLN A 133 23.49 -4.39 -13.73
CA GLN A 133 24.57 -3.56 -14.23
C GLN A 133 25.95 -4.08 -13.78
N SER A 134 26.06 -4.53 -12.53
CA SER A 134 27.29 -5.12 -11.98
C SER A 134 27.68 -6.42 -12.69
N THR A 135 26.72 -7.32 -12.96
CA THR A 135 26.94 -8.55 -13.75
C THR A 135 27.36 -8.25 -15.18
N SER A 136 26.72 -7.26 -15.82
CA SER A 136 27.04 -6.87 -17.20
C SER A 136 28.45 -6.31 -17.31
N LYS A 137 28.87 -5.45 -16.36
CA LYS A 137 30.24 -4.93 -16.28
C LYS A 137 31.25 -6.04 -16.05
N MET A 138 30.97 -6.99 -15.15
CA MET A 138 31.86 -8.15 -14.93
C MET A 138 31.96 -9.08 -16.13
N LEU A 139 30.87 -9.29 -16.87
CA LEU A 139 30.87 -10.02 -18.13
C LEU A 139 31.83 -9.37 -19.12
N ILE A 140 31.77 -8.05 -19.27
CA ILE A 140 32.66 -7.27 -20.15
C ILE A 140 34.13 -7.43 -19.70
N ILE A 141 34.43 -7.33 -18.41
CA ILE A 141 35.79 -7.52 -17.89
C ILE A 141 36.28 -8.95 -18.13
N SER A 142 35.42 -9.96 -17.98
CA SER A 142 35.75 -11.37 -18.24
C SER A 142 36.01 -11.65 -19.72
N LEU A 143 35.35 -10.91 -20.61
CA LEU A 143 35.61 -10.94 -22.04
C LEU A 143 36.97 -10.32 -22.36
N ILE A 144 37.31 -9.17 -21.77
CA ILE A 144 38.63 -8.52 -21.92
C ILE A 144 39.75 -9.44 -21.42
N HIS A 145 39.58 -10.09 -20.28
CA HIS A 145 40.52 -11.09 -19.77
C HIS A 145 40.74 -12.25 -20.76
N ARG A 146 39.66 -12.73 -21.40
CA ARG A 146 39.72 -13.81 -22.38
C ARG A 146 40.38 -13.36 -23.70
N ILE A 147 40.17 -12.11 -24.11
CA ILE A 147 40.87 -11.50 -25.26
C ILE A 147 42.36 -11.38 -24.96
N PHE A 148 42.74 -10.95 -23.76
CA PHE A 148 44.14 -10.86 -23.33
C PHE A 148 44.83 -12.23 -23.32
N GLU A 149 44.15 -13.26 -22.79
CA GLU A 149 44.66 -14.64 -22.82
C GLU A 149 44.73 -15.25 -24.23
N GLN A 150 43.79 -14.90 -25.13
CA GLN A 150 43.86 -15.30 -26.53
C GLN A 150 44.94 -14.54 -27.31
N GLY A 151 45.18 -13.26 -27.00
CA GLY A 151 46.26 -12.46 -27.57
C GLY A 151 47.66 -12.96 -27.21
N LYS A 152 47.81 -13.63 -26.06
CA LYS A 152 49.05 -14.37 -25.73
C LYS A 152 49.28 -15.61 -26.61
N LYS A 153 48.23 -16.15 -27.24
CA LYS A 153 48.27 -17.40 -28.03
C LYS A 153 48.08 -17.21 -29.53
N SER A 154 47.52 -16.09 -29.99
CA SER A 154 47.20 -15.84 -31.40
C SER A 154 47.06 -14.34 -31.71
N VAL A 155 47.45 -13.93 -32.93
CA VAL A 155 47.54 -12.51 -33.37
C VAL A 155 46.25 -12.02 -34.06
N THR A 156 45.23 -12.87 -34.19
CA THR A 156 43.96 -12.51 -34.84
C THR A 156 43.04 -11.73 -33.91
N ALA A 157 42.67 -10.50 -34.32
CA ALA A 157 41.74 -9.65 -33.59
C ALA A 157 40.33 -10.29 -33.53
N PRO A 158 39.76 -10.55 -32.33
CA PRO A 158 38.41 -11.09 -32.20
C PRO A 158 37.36 -10.08 -32.70
N LYS A 159 36.27 -10.58 -33.30
CA LYS A 159 35.12 -9.74 -33.70
C LYS A 159 34.26 -9.37 -32.47
N PHE A 160 33.64 -8.18 -32.48
CA PHE A 160 32.78 -7.59 -31.42
C PHE A 160 33.50 -6.93 -30.21
N ILE A 161 34.53 -6.10 -30.45
CA ILE A 161 35.31 -5.41 -29.41
C ILE A 161 34.97 -3.91 -29.26
N SER A 162 34.08 -3.34 -30.08
CA SER A 162 33.81 -1.90 -30.03
C SER A 162 33.09 -1.49 -28.73
N PRO A 163 33.54 -0.43 -28.03
CA PRO A 163 32.85 0.12 -26.85
C PRO A 163 31.37 0.44 -27.10
N ALA A 164 31.02 0.84 -28.32
CA ALA A 164 29.64 1.08 -28.72
C ALA A 164 28.81 -0.22 -28.73
N SER A 165 29.38 -1.34 -29.18
CA SER A 165 28.70 -2.64 -29.16
C SER A 165 28.48 -3.18 -27.73
N GLN A 166 29.37 -2.85 -26.80
CA GLN A 166 29.24 -3.23 -25.38
C GLN A 166 28.13 -2.46 -24.67
N LEU A 167 27.98 -1.16 -24.97
CA LEU A 167 26.86 -0.35 -24.49
C LEU A 167 25.52 -0.86 -25.01
N VAL A 168 25.43 -1.21 -26.29
CA VAL A 168 24.20 -1.71 -26.92
C VAL A 168 23.75 -3.04 -26.30
N ILE A 169 24.68 -3.96 -26.02
CA ILE A 169 24.36 -5.25 -25.38
C ILE A 169 23.84 -5.01 -23.95
N THR A 170 24.53 -4.15 -23.19
CA THR A 170 24.13 -3.84 -21.80
C THR A 170 22.76 -3.17 -21.75
N PHE A 171 22.50 -2.21 -22.63
CA PHE A 171 21.22 -1.50 -22.71
C PHE A 171 20.08 -2.43 -23.14
N SER A 172 20.34 -3.33 -24.09
CA SER A 172 19.36 -4.32 -24.54
C SER A 172 18.92 -5.23 -23.41
N LEU A 173 19.86 -5.70 -22.59
CA LEU A 173 19.55 -6.60 -21.49
C LEU A 173 18.81 -5.89 -20.33
N ILE A 174 19.18 -4.63 -20.02
CA ILE A 174 18.44 -3.81 -19.04
C ILE A 174 17.02 -3.54 -19.53
N SER A 175 16.86 -3.22 -20.81
CA SER A 175 15.54 -2.95 -21.41
C SER A 175 14.64 -4.19 -21.35
N LEU A 176 15.18 -5.38 -21.62
CA LEU A 176 14.45 -6.63 -21.50
C LEU A 176 13.94 -6.86 -20.06
N GLN A 177 14.76 -6.54 -19.06
CA GLN A 177 14.38 -6.65 -17.65
C GLN A 177 13.27 -5.66 -17.28
N LEU A 178 13.39 -4.40 -17.70
CA LEU A 178 12.38 -3.38 -17.44
C LEU A 178 11.05 -3.75 -18.09
N ILE A 179 11.07 -4.24 -19.33
CA ILE A 179 9.87 -4.73 -20.02
C ILE A 179 9.22 -5.87 -19.24
N GLY A 180 10.00 -6.83 -18.72
CA GLY A 180 9.49 -7.91 -17.89
C GLY A 180 8.75 -7.41 -16.64
N VAL A 181 9.31 -6.40 -15.96
CA VAL A 181 8.67 -5.77 -14.78
C VAL A 181 7.40 -5.00 -15.16
N PHE A 182 7.42 -4.25 -16.26
CA PHE A 182 6.24 -3.54 -16.74
C PHE A 182 5.11 -4.50 -17.12
N ILE A 183 5.43 -5.60 -17.80
CA ILE A 183 4.46 -6.66 -18.13
C ILE A 183 3.93 -7.29 -16.85
N TRP A 184 4.79 -7.57 -15.87
CA TRP A 184 4.40 -8.12 -14.58
C TRP A 184 3.35 -7.24 -13.89
N PHE A 185 3.60 -5.92 -13.80
CA PHE A 185 2.63 -4.97 -13.23
C PHE A 185 1.36 -4.78 -14.07
N ALA A 186 1.43 -5.01 -15.37
CA ALA A 186 0.25 -4.94 -16.23
C ALA A 186 -0.67 -6.15 -16.05
N ILE A 187 -0.10 -7.33 -15.79
CA ILE A 187 -0.86 -8.58 -15.55
C ILE A 187 -1.41 -8.59 -14.13
N ASP A 188 -0.54 -8.37 -13.15
CA ASP A 188 -0.89 -8.39 -11.72
C ASP A 188 -0.64 -7.01 -11.12
N PRO A 189 -1.63 -6.10 -11.22
CA PRO A 189 -1.53 -4.81 -10.59
C PRO A 189 -1.49 -5.01 -9.06
N PRO A 190 -0.56 -4.33 -8.36
CA PRO A 190 -0.46 -4.50 -6.93
C PRO A 190 -1.71 -3.95 -6.25
N HIS A 191 -2.43 -4.81 -5.56
CA HIS A 191 -3.58 -4.45 -4.75
C HIS A 191 -3.24 -4.57 -3.27
N THR A 192 -4.05 -3.94 -2.41
CA THR A 192 -3.87 -4.02 -0.96
C THR A 192 -4.93 -4.94 -0.39
N ILE A 193 -4.55 -5.79 0.55
CA ILE A 193 -5.45 -6.69 1.25
C ILE A 193 -5.36 -6.42 2.75
N VAL A 194 -6.50 -6.50 3.43
CA VAL A 194 -6.53 -6.49 4.89
C VAL A 194 -6.34 -7.92 5.33
N ASP A 195 -5.16 -8.20 5.86
CA ASP A 195 -4.85 -9.50 6.45
C ASP A 195 -5.33 -9.50 7.90
N TYR A 196 -6.23 -10.43 8.20
CA TYR A 196 -6.74 -10.69 9.55
C TYR A 196 -6.01 -11.88 10.21
N GLY A 197 -4.81 -12.22 9.72
CA GLY A 197 -3.97 -13.33 10.19
C GLY A 197 -3.81 -13.37 11.72
N GLU A 198 -3.91 -14.60 12.25
CA GLU A 198 -3.67 -15.14 13.61
C GLU A 198 -4.03 -14.33 14.88
N GLN A 199 -4.56 -13.11 14.77
CA GLN A 199 -5.27 -12.38 15.84
C GLN A 199 -6.79 -12.57 15.70
N ARG A 200 -7.22 -13.81 15.47
CA ARG A 200 -8.61 -14.21 15.72
C ARG A 200 -8.82 -14.29 17.24
N THR A 201 -9.00 -13.15 17.87
CA THR A 201 -9.67 -13.12 19.17
C THR A 201 -11.09 -13.67 19.00
N LEU A 202 -11.58 -14.46 19.95
CA LEU A 202 -12.97 -14.95 19.96
C LEU A 202 -13.99 -13.79 19.97
N GLU A 203 -13.56 -12.59 20.33
CA GLU A 203 -14.34 -11.35 20.31
C GLU A 203 -14.12 -10.56 19.00
N PRO A 204 -15.19 -10.31 18.21
CA PRO A 204 -15.12 -9.57 16.95
C PRO A 204 -14.82 -8.08 17.13
N GLU A 205 -14.97 -7.55 18.35
CA GLU A 205 -14.72 -6.15 18.71
C GLU A 205 -13.24 -5.80 18.91
N ASN A 206 -12.35 -6.79 19.08
CA ASN A 206 -10.91 -6.61 19.26
C ASN A 206 -10.06 -7.06 18.05
N ALA A 207 -10.72 -7.44 16.95
CA ALA A 207 -10.02 -7.90 15.74
C ALA A 207 -9.20 -6.76 15.13
N ARG A 208 -7.87 -6.88 15.21
CA ARG A 208 -6.93 -5.98 14.54
C ARG A 208 -6.64 -6.53 13.14
N GLY A 209 -7.00 -5.76 12.11
CA GLY A 209 -6.59 -6.04 10.73
C GLY A 209 -5.30 -5.30 10.40
N VAL A 210 -4.32 -5.99 9.82
CA VAL A 210 -3.09 -5.37 9.31
C VAL A 210 -3.25 -5.16 7.81
N LEU A 211 -3.15 -3.92 7.35
CA LEU A 211 -3.16 -3.63 5.92
C LEU A 211 -1.82 -4.06 5.32
N LYS A 212 -1.83 -5.09 4.49
CA LYS A 212 -0.67 -5.60 3.75
C LYS A 212 -0.89 -5.38 2.25
N CYS A 213 0.19 -5.37 1.48
CA CYS A 213 0.10 -5.40 0.02
C CYS A 213 -0.11 -6.86 -0.39
N ASP A 214 -1.00 -7.15 -1.33
CA ASP A 214 -1.13 -8.49 -1.88
C ASP A 214 0.07 -8.77 -2.77
N ILE A 215 1.03 -9.46 -2.19
CA ILE A 215 2.22 -9.92 -2.86
C ILE A 215 2.17 -11.44 -2.74
N SER A 216 1.99 -12.11 -3.88
CA SER A 216 2.05 -13.56 -3.92
C SER A 216 3.45 -14.03 -3.46
N ASP A 217 3.48 -15.02 -2.57
CA ASP A 217 4.73 -15.66 -2.12
C ASP A 217 5.52 -16.20 -3.31
N LEU A 218 4.84 -16.69 -4.33
CA LEU A 218 5.48 -17.16 -5.57
C LEU A 218 6.19 -16.01 -6.30
N SER A 219 5.59 -14.82 -6.34
CA SER A 219 6.17 -13.62 -6.97
C SER A 219 7.42 -13.17 -6.21
N LEU A 220 7.36 -13.18 -4.88
CA LEU A 220 8.48 -12.89 -4.00
C LEU A 220 9.61 -13.92 -4.20
N ILE A 221 9.30 -15.21 -4.18
CA ILE A 221 10.26 -16.31 -4.36
C ILE A 221 10.90 -16.24 -5.76
N CYS A 222 10.11 -15.99 -6.81
CA CYS A 222 10.62 -15.84 -8.17
C CYS A 222 11.57 -14.65 -8.30
N SER A 223 11.21 -13.50 -7.70
CA SER A 223 12.04 -12.30 -7.70
C SER A 223 13.36 -12.53 -6.94
N LEU A 224 13.28 -13.05 -5.72
CA LEU A 224 14.45 -13.41 -4.89
C LEU A 224 15.34 -14.44 -5.59
N GLY A 225 14.74 -15.45 -6.22
CA GLY A 225 15.44 -16.49 -6.97
C GLY A 225 16.21 -15.91 -8.16
N TYR A 226 15.58 -15.00 -8.91
CA TYR A 226 16.25 -14.27 -9.99
C TYR A 226 17.44 -13.45 -9.48
N SER A 227 17.27 -12.72 -8.37
CA SER A 227 18.37 -11.98 -7.73
C SER A 227 19.51 -12.92 -7.32
N ILE A 228 19.23 -14.06 -6.69
CA ILE A 228 20.25 -15.06 -6.29
C ILE A 228 21.02 -15.61 -7.51
N LEU A 229 20.34 -15.93 -8.60
CA LEU A 229 21.00 -16.39 -9.83
C LEU A 229 21.94 -15.31 -10.40
N LEU A 230 21.52 -14.04 -10.39
CA LEU A 230 22.40 -12.93 -10.75
C LEU A 230 23.61 -12.81 -9.81
N MET A 231 23.44 -13.03 -8.50
CA MET A 231 24.54 -13.01 -7.54
C MET A 231 25.57 -14.11 -7.81
N VAL A 232 25.10 -15.34 -8.03
CA VAL A 232 25.97 -16.48 -8.32
C VAL A 232 26.74 -16.26 -9.60
N THR A 233 26.06 -15.83 -10.67
CA THR A 233 26.72 -15.54 -11.95
C THR A 233 27.75 -14.41 -11.82
N CYS A 234 27.41 -13.31 -11.14
CA CYS A 234 28.35 -12.21 -10.89
C CYS A 234 29.60 -12.69 -10.15
N THR A 235 29.42 -13.47 -9.09
CA THR A 235 30.50 -14.00 -8.25
C THR A 235 31.44 -14.91 -9.06
N VAL A 236 30.89 -15.81 -9.89
CA VAL A 236 31.66 -16.67 -10.77
C VAL A 236 32.51 -15.86 -11.75
N TYR A 237 31.93 -14.83 -12.37
CA TYR A 237 32.66 -13.96 -13.29
C TYR A 237 33.72 -13.11 -12.59
N ALA A 238 33.45 -12.60 -11.40
CA ALA A 238 34.41 -11.83 -10.62
C ALA A 238 35.59 -12.66 -10.11
N ILE A 239 35.39 -13.95 -9.83
CA ILE A 239 36.50 -14.87 -9.51
C ILE A 239 37.36 -15.07 -10.75
N LYS A 240 36.74 -15.28 -11.92
CA LYS A 240 37.45 -15.45 -13.20
C LYS A 240 38.26 -14.24 -13.63
N THR A 241 37.87 -13.02 -13.23
CA THR A 241 38.54 -11.77 -13.60
C THR A 241 39.68 -11.37 -12.67
N ARG A 242 39.93 -12.12 -11.58
CA ARG A 242 41.07 -11.86 -10.67
C ARG A 242 42.45 -12.00 -11.33
N GLY A 243 42.54 -12.71 -12.46
CA GLY A 243 43.77 -12.90 -13.22
C GLY A 243 44.14 -11.75 -14.17
N VAL A 244 43.31 -10.69 -14.25
CA VAL A 244 43.60 -9.52 -15.09
C VAL A 244 44.83 -8.78 -14.54
N PRO A 245 45.83 -8.45 -15.39
CA PRO A 245 47.05 -7.77 -14.94
C PRO A 245 46.75 -6.40 -14.31
N GLU A 246 47.54 -6.02 -13.30
CA GLU A 246 47.34 -4.83 -12.47
C GLU A 246 47.37 -3.49 -13.22
N THR A 247 47.74 -3.48 -14.50
CA THR A 247 47.66 -2.30 -15.36
C THR A 247 46.22 -1.81 -15.59
N PHE A 248 45.21 -2.64 -15.30
CA PHE A 248 43.79 -2.27 -15.34
C PHE A 248 43.23 -2.06 -13.92
N ASN A 249 43.59 -0.94 -13.31
CA ASN A 249 43.17 -0.55 -11.95
C ASN A 249 41.63 -0.45 -11.75
N GLU A 250 40.84 -0.45 -12.84
CA GLU A 250 39.37 -0.40 -12.80
C GLU A 250 38.71 -1.70 -12.34
N ALA A 251 39.39 -2.86 -12.41
CA ALA A 251 38.79 -4.14 -12.04
C ALA A 251 38.61 -4.32 -10.52
N LYS A 252 39.49 -3.71 -9.71
CA LYS A 252 39.46 -3.77 -8.23
C LYS A 252 38.18 -3.14 -7.61
N PRO A 253 37.78 -1.90 -7.94
CA PRO A 253 36.56 -1.29 -7.38
C PRO A 253 35.27 -1.99 -7.83
N ILE A 254 35.26 -2.54 -9.06
CA ILE A 254 34.10 -3.30 -9.58
C ILE A 254 33.96 -4.64 -8.84
N GLY A 255 35.08 -5.30 -8.54
CA GLY A 255 35.07 -6.48 -7.67
C GLY A 255 34.57 -6.16 -6.26
N PHE A 256 35.06 -5.08 -5.66
CA PHE A 256 34.67 -4.66 -4.32
C PHE A 256 33.17 -4.39 -4.20
N THR A 257 32.62 -3.56 -5.12
CA THR A 257 31.18 -3.24 -5.16
C THR A 257 30.30 -4.47 -5.34
N MET A 258 30.74 -5.45 -6.13
CA MET A 258 30.02 -6.71 -6.23
C MET A 258 30.02 -7.48 -4.90
N TYR A 259 31.19 -7.69 -4.27
CA TYR A 259 31.27 -8.44 -3.00
C TYR A 259 30.43 -7.78 -1.89
N THR A 260 30.47 -6.45 -1.78
CA THR A 260 29.66 -5.73 -0.80
C THR A 260 28.17 -5.94 -1.06
N THR A 261 27.74 -5.93 -2.33
CA THR A 261 26.33 -6.15 -2.68
C THR A 261 25.90 -7.59 -2.39
N CYS A 262 26.77 -8.58 -2.59
CA CYS A 262 26.55 -9.97 -2.15
C CYS A 262 26.31 -10.09 -0.65
N ILE A 263 27.14 -9.45 0.16
CA ILE A 263 27.03 -9.50 1.62
C ILE A 263 25.74 -8.85 2.10
N ILE A 264 25.39 -7.68 1.56
CA ILE A 264 24.15 -6.98 1.90
C ILE A 264 22.92 -7.86 1.59
N TRP A 265 22.92 -8.55 0.45
CA TRP A 265 21.81 -9.43 0.07
C TRP A 265 21.67 -10.67 0.95
N LEU A 266 22.80 -11.29 1.31
CA LEU A 266 22.79 -12.43 2.24
C LEU A 266 22.27 -12.03 3.63
N ALA A 267 22.48 -10.78 4.05
CA ALA A 267 21.94 -10.24 5.28
C ALA A 267 20.46 -9.83 5.15
N PHE A 268 20.04 -9.29 3.99
CA PHE A 268 18.67 -8.84 3.76
C PHE A 268 17.64 -9.96 3.87
N ILE A 269 17.92 -11.14 3.29
CA ILE A 269 16.98 -12.28 3.28
C ILE A 269 16.54 -12.68 4.71
N PRO A 270 17.44 -13.02 5.64
CA PRO A 270 17.03 -13.40 6.99
C PRO A 270 16.43 -12.24 7.78
N ILE A 271 16.85 -11.00 7.53
CA ILE A 271 16.25 -9.82 8.17
C ILE A 271 14.80 -9.65 7.70
N PHE A 272 14.55 -9.71 6.40
CA PHE A 272 13.21 -9.55 5.81
C PHE A 272 12.23 -10.62 6.33
N PHE A 273 12.63 -11.89 6.29
CA PHE A 273 11.76 -12.97 6.81
C PHE A 273 11.65 -12.93 8.35
N GLY A 274 12.70 -12.52 9.06
CA GLY A 274 12.69 -12.38 10.51
C GLY A 274 11.80 -11.24 10.99
N THR A 275 11.82 -10.08 10.32
CA THR A 275 10.94 -8.95 10.64
C THR A 275 9.50 -9.22 10.23
N ALA A 276 9.26 -9.88 9.09
CA ALA A 276 7.93 -10.28 8.65
C ALA A 276 7.25 -11.20 9.68
N GLN A 277 7.96 -12.21 10.19
CA GLN A 277 7.44 -13.10 11.24
C GLN A 277 7.27 -12.40 12.60
N SER A 278 8.11 -11.41 12.91
CA SER A 278 8.01 -10.67 14.17
C SER A 278 6.83 -9.69 14.17
N ALA A 279 6.53 -9.10 13.01
CA ALA A 279 5.37 -8.22 12.83
C ALA A 279 4.03 -8.98 12.96
N GLU A 280 4.01 -10.28 12.72
CA GLU A 280 2.82 -11.14 12.84
C GLU A 280 2.55 -11.60 14.29
N LYS A 281 3.49 -11.39 15.21
CA LYS A 281 3.40 -11.85 16.61
C LYS A 281 3.08 -10.74 17.62
N VAL A 282 2.78 -9.52 17.17
CA VAL A 282 2.46 -8.35 18.02
C VAL A 282 0.99 -7.97 17.87
#